data_AF-A0A6V8PS83-F1
#
_entry.id   AF-A0A6V8PS83-F1
#
_cell.length_a   1.000
_cell.length_b   1.000
_cell.length_c   1.000
_cell.angle_alpha   90.00
_cell.angle_beta   90.00
_cell.angle_gamma   90.00
#
_symmetry.space_group_name_H-M   'P 1'
#
loop_
_entity.id
_entity.type
_entity.pdbx_description
1 polymer ?
#
loop_
_entity_poly.entity_id
_entity_poly.type
_entity_poly.pdbx_seq_one_letter_code
_entity_poly.pdbx_strand_id
1 'polypeptide(L)' 'EQIIERFLLQMPMKFEVAKGEGILSAVVIEIDEKTGKSTAIQRLQLKYP' A
#
# COMPACT_ATOMS: atom_id res chain seq x y z
N GLU A 1 -17.20 6.77 4.16
CA GLU A 1 -17.86 8.04 3.77
C GLU A 1 -17.18 9.27 4.37
N GLN A 2 -16.78 9.26 5.64
CA GLN A 2 -16.06 10.33 6.36
C GLN A 2 -14.97 11.08 5.56
N ILE A 3 -14.14 10.38 4.78
CA ILE A 3 -13.07 11.02 3.99
C ILE A 3 -13.63 11.91 2.87
N ILE A 4 -14.72 11.50 2.22
CA ILE A 4 -15.36 12.25 1.12
C ILE A 4 -15.99 13.53 1.67
N GLU A 5 -16.71 13.42 2.78
CA GLU A 5 -17.31 14.58 3.47
C GLU A 5 -16.25 15.57 3.94
N ARG A 6 -15.10 15.09 4.46
CA ARG A 6 -13.95 15.96 4.77
C ARG A 6 -13.48 16.75 3.56
N PHE A 7 -13.38 16.11 2.39
CA PHE A 7 -12.95 16.78 1.16
C PHE A 7 -13.98 17.80 0.66
N LEU A 8 -15.28 17.50 0.77
CA LEU A 8 -16.35 18.39 0.32
C LEU A 8 -16.56 19.58 1.26
N LEU A 9 -16.58 19.35 2.57
CA LEU A 9 -16.93 20.35 3.58
C LEU A 9 -15.72 21.12 4.10
N GLN A 10 -14.50 20.64 3.83
CA GLN A 10 -13.23 21.21 4.33
C GLN A 10 -13.15 21.36 5.85
N MET A 11 -14.02 20.66 6.59
CA MET A 11 -14.05 20.66 8.05
C MET A 11 -13.14 19.56 8.62
N PRO A 12 -12.47 19.78 9.76
CA PRO A 12 -11.65 18.76 10.39
C PRO A 12 -12.51 17.59 10.86
N MET A 13 -12.10 16.38 10.52
CA MET A 13 -12.79 15.14 10.89
C MET A 13 -11.78 14.12 11.41
N LYS A 14 -12.20 13.27 12.36
CA LYS A 14 -11.36 12.19 12.90
C LYS A 14 -11.05 11.19 11.78
N PHE A 15 -9.79 10.75 11.70
CA PHE A 15 -9.38 9.72 10.75
C PHE A 15 -9.55 8.35 11.40
N GLU A 16 -10.52 7.57 10.90
CA GLU A 16 -10.77 6.20 11.36
C GLU A 16 -10.12 5.20 10.40
N VAL A 17 -9.53 4.14 10.96
CA VAL A 17 -8.98 3.04 10.17
C VAL A 17 -10.15 2.31 9.50
N ALA A 18 -10.07 2.14 8.19
CA ALA A 18 -11.08 1.42 7.43
C ALA A 18 -11.17 -0.03 7.94
N LYS A 19 -12.40 -0.47 8.21
CA LYS A 19 -12.70 -1.86 8.55
C LYS A 19 -12.90 -2.63 7.24
N GLY A 20 -12.26 -3.79 7.09
CA GLY A 20 -12.38 -4.62 5.89
C GLY A 20 -11.13 -5.45 5.62
N GLU A 21 -11.10 -6.09 4.45
CA GLU A 21 -9.97 -6.91 4.01
C GLU A 21 -8.69 -6.06 3.87
N GLY A 22 -7.62 -6.55 4.48
CA GLY A 22 -6.29 -5.99 4.28
C GLY A 22 -5.72 -6.40 2.93
N ILE A 23 -4.99 -5.49 2.30
CA ILE A 23 -4.18 -5.80 1.12
C ILE A 23 -2.71 -5.70 1.52
N LEU A 24 -1.97 -6.79 1.36
CA LEU A 24 -0.53 -6.80 1.47
C LEU A 24 0.08 -6.42 0.12
N SER A 25 0.79 -5.29 0.08
CA SER A 25 1.57 -4.88 -1.08
C SER A 25 3.06 -5.02 -0.75
N ALA A 26 3.78 -5.81 -1.54
CA ALA A 26 5.20 -6.09 -1.36
C ALA A 26 5.92 -6.13 -2.70
N VAL A 27 7.25 -6.05 -2.66
CA VAL A 27 8.11 -6.13 -3.85
C VAL A 27 9.28 -7.05 -3.53
N VAL A 28 9.51 -8.03 -4.39
CA VAL A 28 10.69 -8.91 -4.35
C VAL A 28 11.67 -8.38 -5.37
N ILE A 29 12.89 -8.10 -4.93
CA ILE A 29 13.98 -7.63 -5.78
C ILE A 29 15.09 -8.64 -5.70
N GLU A 30 15.51 -9.15 -6.86
CA GLU A 30 16.70 -9.97 -6.97
C GLU A 30 17.91 -9.06 -7.20
N ILE A 31 18.99 -9.33 -6.48
CA ILE A 31 20.23 -8.54 -6.51
C ILE A 31 21.39 -9.48 -6.83
N ASP A 32 22.18 -9.12 -7.82
CA ASP A 32 23.46 -9.76 -8.11
C ASP A 32 24.50 -9.31 -7.08
N GLU A 33 24.99 -10.24 -6.25
CA GLU A 33 25.93 -9.94 -5.16
C GLU A 33 27.30 -9.43 -5.64
N LYS A 34 27.71 -9.72 -6.88
CA LYS A 34 29.04 -9.32 -7.40
C LYS A 34 29.04 -7.90 -7.94
N THR A 35 27.94 -7.48 -8.56
CA THR A 35 27.80 -6.15 -9.17
C THR A 35 26.99 -5.19 -8.33
N GLY A 36 26.24 -5.70 -7.34
CA GLY A 36 25.29 -4.93 -6.52
C GLY A 36 24.07 -4.45 -7.30
N LYS A 37 23.87 -4.94 -8.53
CA LYS A 37 22.77 -4.49 -9.40
C LYS A 37 21.55 -5.37 -9.21
N SER A 38 20.37 -4.75 -9.32
CA SER A 38 19.11 -5.49 -9.36
C SER A 38 18.99 -6.21 -10.71
N THR A 39 18.70 -7.51 -10.66
CA THR A 39 18.48 -8.36 -11.84
C THR A 39 17.00 -8.46 -12.21
N ALA A 40 16.12 -8.42 -11.21
CA ALA A 40 14.69 -8.52 -11.40
C ALA A 40 13.92 -7.80 -10.28
N ILE A 41 12.70 -7.38 -10.62
CA ILE A 41 11.73 -6.82 -9.68
C ILE A 41 10.36 -7.45 -9.91
N GLN A 42 9.79 -8.05 -8.87
CA GLN A 42 8.47 -8.65 -8.89
C GLN A 42 7.57 -7.99 -7.85
N ARG A 43 6.40 -7.52 -8.29
CA ARG A 43 5.40 -6.92 -7.40
C ARG A 43 4.44 -8.00 -6.91
N LEU A 44 4.17 -8.01 -5.61
CA LEU A 44 3.23 -8.89 -4.95
C LEU A 44 2.09 -8.05 -4.38
N GLN A 45 0.87 -8.39 -4.74
CA GLN A 45 -0.34 -7.83 -4.17
C GLN A 45 -1.22 -8.99 -3.70
N LEU A 46 -1.21 -9.25 -2.41
CA LEU A 46 -2.04 -10.29 -1.80
C LEU A 46 -3.22 -9.64 -1.10
N LYS A 47 -4.42 -10.16 -1.35
CA LYS A 47 -5.59 -9.86 -0.53
C LYS A 47 -5.66 -10.89 0.59
N TYR A 48 -5.92 -10.45 1.81
CA TYR A 48 -6.14 -11.35 2.93
C TYR A 48 -7.43 -12.18 2.67
N PRO A 49 -7.42 -13.52 2.81
CA PRO A 49 -8.61 -14.35 2.64
C PRO A 49 -9.64 -14.14 3.76
#